data_AF-A0AAV6ANX5-F1
#
_entry.id   AF-A0AAV6ANX5-F1
#
_cell.length_a   1.000
_cell.length_b   1.000
_cell.length_c   1.000
_cell.angle_alpha   90.00
_cell.angle_beta   90.00
_cell.angle_gamma   90.00
#
_symmetry.space_group_name_H-M   'P 1'
#
loop_
_entity.id
_entity.type
_entity.pdbx_description
1 polymer ?
#
loop_
_entity_poly.entity_id
_entity_poly.type
_entity_poly.pdbx_seq_one_letter_code
_entity_poly.pdbx_strand_id
1 'polypeptide(L)'
;ILGYIIGYFLFEAIGRPILDFYGFQDEFQRFADAYNRWGLWIILIKGLTPIPYKIVTIASGVAHFDPVVFILASIATRGARFFLVAALLRRFGPPIRSFVEKNLTAVATTALLLIVGGFIAVKYLF
;
A
#
# COMPACT_ATOMS: atom_id res chain seq x y z
N ILE A 1 5.67 6.58 -7.04
CA ILE A 1 6.67 7.65 -7.24
C ILE A 1 5.99 8.98 -7.55
N LEU A 2 5.30 9.16 -8.69
CA LEU A 2 4.61 10.45 -8.97
C LEU A 2 3.68 10.93 -7.85
N GLY A 3 2.85 10.04 -7.29
CA GLY A 3 1.99 10.42 -6.15
C GLY A 3 2.78 10.84 -4.90
N TYR A 4 3.96 10.27 -4.66
CA TYR A 4 4.84 10.66 -3.55
C TYR A 4 5.38 12.07 -3.78
N ILE A 5 5.86 12.34 -5.00
CA ILE A 5 6.36 13.65 -5.40
C ILE A 5 5.25 14.69 -5.27
N ILE A 6 4.04 14.39 -5.76
CA ILE A 6 2.87 15.25 -5.62
C ILE A 6 2.59 15.52 -4.14
N GLY A 7 2.53 14.47 -3.32
CA GLY A 7 2.28 14.62 -1.89
C GLY A 7 3.33 15.49 -1.19
N TYR A 8 4.61 15.29 -1.51
CA TYR A 8 5.73 16.05 -0.95
C TYR A 8 5.63 17.54 -1.31
N PHE A 9 5.63 17.87 -2.60
CA PHE A 9 5.67 19.27 -3.05
C PHE A 9 4.37 20.02 -2.82
N LEU A 10 3.22 19.37 -3.02
CA LEU A 10 1.92 20.01 -2.80
C LEU A 10 1.68 20.25 -1.30
N PHE A 11 2.19 19.37 -0.44
CA PHE A 11 2.13 19.59 0.99
C PHE A 11 2.96 20.81 1.42
N GLU A 12 4.20 20.94 0.92
CA GLU A 12 5.00 22.12 1.23
C GLU A 12 4.36 23.42 0.72
N ALA A 13 3.82 23.42 -0.51
CA ALA A 13 3.26 24.61 -1.13
C ALA A 13 1.87 25.02 -0.61
N ILE A 14 1.02 24.04 -0.26
CA ILE A 14 -0.40 24.27 0.06
C ILE A 14 -0.76 23.68 1.42
N GLY A 15 -0.29 22.47 1.72
CA GLY A 15 -0.61 21.76 2.97
C GLY A 15 -0.13 22.49 4.23
N ARG A 16 1.12 22.95 4.26
CA ARG A 16 1.70 23.68 5.40
C ARG A 16 0.95 24.99 5.69
N PRO A 17 0.73 25.91 4.72
CA PRO A 17 -0.06 27.12 4.96
C PRO A 17 -1.46 26.86 5.49
N ILE A 18 -2.13 25.80 5.02
CA ILE A 18 -3.46 25.42 5.50
C ILE A 18 -3.38 24.96 6.96
N LEU A 19 -2.43 24.09 7.30
CA LEU A 19 -2.27 23.61 8.67
C LEU A 19 -1.89 24.74 9.63
N ASP A 20 -1.07 25.70 9.20
CA ASP A 20 -0.73 26.90 9.98
C ASP A 20 -1.96 27.76 10.23
N PHE A 21 -2.79 27.97 9.21
CA PHE A 21 -4.01 28.75 9.32
C PHE A 21 -5.01 28.17 10.32
N TYR A 22 -5.17 26.84 10.33
CA TYR A 22 -6.08 26.14 11.24
C TYR A 22 -5.44 25.75 12.59
N GLY A 23 -4.13 25.94 12.75
CA GLY A 23 -3.41 25.57 13.98
C GLY A 23 -3.23 24.06 14.18
N PHE A 24 -3.27 23.24 13.13
CA PHE A 24 -3.19 21.76 13.20
C PHE A 24 -1.76 21.20 13.07
N GLN A 25 -0.74 21.99 13.38
CA GLN A 25 0.66 21.58 13.23
C GLN A 25 1.02 20.40 14.14
N ASP A 26 0.52 20.40 15.37
CA ASP A 26 0.80 19.35 16.35
C ASP A 26 0.13 18.02 15.98
N GLU A 27 -1.11 18.07 15.48
CA GLU A 27 -1.83 16.90 14.97
C GLU A 27 -1.12 16.32 13.75
N PHE A 28 -0.64 17.18 12.85
CA PHE A 28 0.11 16.76 11.69
C PHE A 28 1.45 16.11 12.08
N GLN A 29 2.20 16.70 13.02
CA GLN A 29 3.42 16.11 13.57
C GLN A 29 3.17 14.70 14.12
N ARG A 30 2.11 14.53 14.93
CA ARG A 30 1.72 13.20 15.44
C ARG A 30 1.40 12.21 14.32
N PHE A 31 0.70 12.66 13.28
CA PHE A 31 0.42 11.85 12.10
C PHE A 31 1.70 11.44 11.37
N ALA A 32 2.59 12.40 11.09
CA ALA A 32 3.85 12.17 10.40
C ALA A 32 4.75 11.20 11.20
N ASP A 33 4.86 11.37 12.51
CA ASP A 33 5.59 10.46 13.40
C ASP A 33 5.00 9.05 13.41
N ALA A 34 3.67 8.93 13.51
CA ALA A 34 3.00 7.65 13.46
C ALA A 34 3.23 6.98 12.08
N TYR A 35 3.16 7.75 11.00
CA TYR A 35 3.42 7.27 9.65
C TYR A 35 4.88 6.89 9.46
N ASN A 36 5.84 7.59 10.05
CA ASN A 36 7.25 7.22 9.98
C ASN A 36 7.55 5.93 10.75
N ARG A 37 6.84 5.68 11.86
CA ARG A 37 6.95 4.42 12.61
C ARG A 37 6.28 3.24 11.90
N TRP A 38 5.08 3.44 11.37
CA TRP A 38 4.23 2.35 10.84
C TRP A 38 4.12 2.30 9.32
N GLY A 39 4.69 3.28 8.60
CA GLY A 39 4.52 3.49 7.17
C GLY A 39 4.94 2.30 6.33
N LEU A 40 6.01 1.60 6.73
CA LEU A 40 6.41 0.34 6.10
C LEU A 40 5.27 -0.69 6.16
N TRP A 41 4.72 -0.93 7.35
CA TRP A 41 3.61 -1.87 7.55
C TRP A 41 2.36 -1.43 6.79
N ILE A 42 2.04 -0.14 6.79
CA ILE A 42 0.92 0.41 6.02
C ILE A 42 1.10 0.12 4.52
N ILE A 43 2.30 0.34 3.97
CA ILE A 43 2.61 0.09 2.56
C ILE A 43 2.53 -1.40 2.25
N LEU A 44 3.04 -2.28 3.13
CA LEU A 44 3.01 -3.73 2.96
C LEU A 44 1.57 -4.27 3.03
N ILE A 45 0.83 -3.89 4.07
CA ILE A 45 -0.55 -4.33 4.32
C ILE A 45 -1.53 -3.76 3.31
N LYS A 46 -1.25 -2.61 2.67
CA LYS A 46 -2.14 -2.16 1.58
C LYS A 46 -2.18 -3.13 0.40
N GLY A 47 -1.17 -3.99 0.24
CA GLY A 47 -1.19 -5.07 -0.77
C GLY A 47 -2.27 -6.11 -0.48
N LEU A 48 -2.69 -6.22 0.79
CA LEU A 48 -3.71 -7.12 1.32
C LEU A 48 -5.10 -6.48 1.45
N THR A 49 -5.25 -5.19 1.18
CA THR A 49 -6.51 -4.46 1.44
C THR A 49 -6.96 -3.70 0.19
N PRO A 50 -8.25 -3.38 0.05
CA PRO A 50 -8.77 -2.61 -1.09
C PRO A 50 -8.36 -1.12 -1.06
N ILE A 51 -7.34 -0.74 -0.27
CA ILE A 51 -6.88 0.64 -0.16
C ILE A 51 -6.23 1.06 -1.49
N PRO A 52 -6.67 2.17 -2.12
CA PRO A 52 -6.08 2.65 -3.36
C PRO A 52 -4.58 2.99 -3.20
N TYR A 53 -3.75 2.44 -4.09
CA TYR A 53 -2.28 2.68 -4.09
C TYR A 53 -1.95 4.18 -4.07
N LYS A 54 -2.70 4.98 -4.83
CA LYS A 54 -2.47 6.43 -4.97
C LYS A 54 -2.57 7.17 -3.63
N ILE A 55 -3.53 6.81 -2.78
CA ILE A 55 -3.74 7.45 -1.48
C ILE A 55 -2.51 7.24 -0.60
N VAL A 56 -2.05 5.98 -0.47
CA VAL A 56 -0.85 5.67 0.33
C VAL A 56 0.40 6.33 -0.24
N THR A 57 0.51 6.42 -1.56
CA THR A 57 1.66 7.05 -2.21
C THR A 57 1.71 8.55 -1.92
N ILE A 58 0.56 9.24 -1.96
CA ILE A 58 0.45 10.67 -1.63
C ILE A 58 0.69 10.89 -0.14
N ALA A 59 0.08 10.09 0.73
CA ALA A 59 0.27 10.17 2.18
C ALA A 59 1.74 9.97 2.58
N SER A 60 2.46 9.06 1.91
CA SER A 60 3.90 8.86 2.14
C SER A 60 4.72 10.11 1.79
N GLY A 61 4.36 10.81 0.70
CA GLY A 61 5.00 12.07 0.32
C GLY A 61 4.68 13.20 1.29
N VAL A 62 3.41 13.34 1.67
CA VAL A 62 2.94 14.32 2.67
C VAL A 62 3.68 14.13 4.00
N ALA A 63 3.78 12.89 4.48
CA ALA A 63 4.46 12.55 5.74
C ALA A 63 6.00 12.57 5.67
N HIS A 64 6.59 12.90 4.50
CA HIS A 64 8.04 12.87 4.27
C HIS A 64 8.67 11.52 4.63
N PHE A 65 7.95 10.44 4.35
CA PHE A 65 8.40 9.08 4.65
C PHE A 65 9.63 8.71 3.82
N ASP A 66 10.57 7.94 4.37
CA ASP A 66 11.83 7.61 3.69
C ASP A 66 11.58 7.10 2.25
N PRO A 67 12.12 7.81 1.23
CA PRO A 67 11.81 7.50 -0.17
C PRO A 67 12.41 6.17 -0.62
N VAL A 68 13.54 5.74 -0.04
CA VAL A 68 14.18 4.45 -0.37
C VAL A 68 13.33 3.32 0.16
N VAL A 69 12.92 3.38 1.44
CA VAL A 69 12.03 2.40 2.07
C VAL A 69 10.69 2.36 1.34
N PHE A 70 10.12 3.52 0.99
CA PHE A 70 8.89 3.62 0.21
C PHE A 70 9.00 2.90 -1.14
N ILE A 71 10.09 3.13 -1.88
CA ILE A 71 10.33 2.54 -3.20
C ILE A 71 10.45 1.02 -3.06
N LEU A 72 11.29 0.54 -2.14
CA LEU A 72 11.49 -0.90 -1.93
C LEU A 72 10.18 -1.60 -1.54
N ALA A 73 9.45 -1.04 -0.56
CA ALA A 73 8.16 -1.59 -0.14
C ALA A 73 7.10 -1.52 -1.25
N SER A 74 7.10 -0.45 -2.07
CA SER A 74 6.24 -0.32 -3.23
C SER A 74 6.55 -1.36 -4.32
N ILE A 75 7.82 -1.63 -4.58
CA ILE A 75 8.25 -2.65 -5.54
C ILE A 75 7.82 -4.02 -5.04
N ALA A 76 8.10 -4.36 -3.78
CA ALA A 76 7.73 -5.63 -3.18
C ALA A 76 6.22 -5.88 -3.27
N THR A 77 5.40 -4.91 -2.85
CA THR A 77 3.93 -5.06 -2.80
C THR A 77 3.28 -5.11 -4.17
N ARG A 78 3.73 -4.25 -5.09
CA ARG A 78 3.20 -4.25 -6.47
C ARG A 78 3.67 -5.47 -7.23
N GLY A 79 4.94 -5.83 -7.10
CA GLY A 79 5.52 -7.04 -7.68
C GLY A 79 4.75 -8.27 -7.22
N ALA A 80 4.59 -8.44 -5.91
CA ALA A 80 3.82 -9.56 -5.34
C ALA A 80 2.42 -9.68 -5.95
N ARG A 81 1.70 -8.57 -6.12
CA ARG A 81 0.37 -8.56 -6.76
C ARG A 81 0.41 -9.04 -8.21
N PHE A 82 1.36 -8.56 -9.02
CA PHE A 82 1.47 -8.97 -10.43
C PHE A 82 1.90 -10.44 -10.56
N PHE A 83 2.86 -10.88 -9.74
CA PHE A 83 3.30 -12.28 -9.71
C PHE A 83 2.19 -13.21 -9.23
N LEU A 84 1.37 -12.81 -8.26
CA LEU A 84 0.19 -13.57 -7.83
C LEU A 84 -0.79 -13.78 -8.98
N VAL A 85 -1.12 -12.71 -9.71
CA VAL A 85 -2.01 -12.79 -10.87
C VAL A 85 -1.42 -13.68 -11.95
N ALA A 86 -0.13 -13.52 -12.26
CA ALA A 86 0.56 -14.36 -13.24
C ALA A 86 0.57 -15.85 -12.83
N ALA A 87 0.81 -16.14 -11.56
CA ALA A 87 0.78 -17.50 -11.03
C ALA A 87 -0.62 -18.13 -11.12
N LEU A 88 -1.66 -17.36 -10.82
CA LEU A 88 -3.06 -17.80 -10.96
C LEU A 88 -3.41 -18.08 -12.42
N LEU A 89 -3.06 -17.18 -13.35
CA LEU A 89 -3.28 -17.40 -14.78
C LEU A 89 -2.50 -18.61 -15.30
N ARG A 90 -1.26 -18.83 -14.85
CA ARG A 90 -0.47 -20.01 -15.20
C ARG A 90 -1.10 -21.32 -14.72
N ARG A 91 -1.72 -21.30 -13.54
CA ARG A 91 -2.31 -22.52 -12.94
C ARG A 91 -3.69 -22.88 -13.49
N PHE A 92 -4.53 -21.88 -13.76
CA PHE A 92 -5.95 -22.07 -14.11
C PHE A 92 -6.28 -21.77 -15.59
N GLY A 93 -5.36 -21.19 -16.34
CA GLY A 93 -5.49 -21.02 -17.79
C GLY A 93 -6.44 -19.91 -18.26
N PRO A 94 -6.74 -19.85 -19.58
CA PRO A 94 -7.54 -18.80 -20.22
C PRO A 94 -8.98 -18.60 -19.69
N PRO A 95 -9.73 -19.63 -19.25
CA PRO A 95 -11.11 -19.46 -18.80
C PRO A 95 -11.25 -18.54 -17.58
N ILE A 96 -10.24 -18.52 -16.70
CA ILE A 96 -10.28 -17.69 -15.49
C ILE A 96 -9.87 -16.23 -15.76
N ARG A 97 -9.30 -15.96 -16.94
CA ARG A 97 -8.72 -14.65 -17.28
C ARG A 97 -9.73 -13.52 -17.19
N SER A 98 -10.92 -13.70 -17.74
CA SER A 98 -11.98 -12.67 -17.70
C SER A 98 -12.48 -12.41 -16.27
N PHE A 99 -12.54 -13.46 -15.44
CA PHE A 99 -12.93 -13.36 -14.03
C PHE A 99 -11.86 -12.63 -13.20
N VAL A 100 -10.59 -12.97 -13.41
CA VAL A 100 -9.44 -12.36 -12.72
C VAL A 100 -9.25 -10.92 -13.16
N GLU A 101 -9.35 -10.60 -14.45
CA GLU A 101 -9.24 -9.22 -14.95
C GLU A 101 -10.35 -8.33 -14.38
N LYS A 102 -11.58 -8.84 -14.29
CA LYS A 102 -12.72 -8.09 -13.72
C LYS A 102 -12.64 -7.91 -12.20
N ASN A 103 -12.03 -8.85 -11.47
CA ASN A 103 -11.98 -8.86 -10.01
C ASN A 103 -10.57 -8.86 -9.44
N LEU A 104 -9.59 -8.30 -10.16
CA LEU A 104 -8.16 -8.50 -9.88
C LEU A 104 -7.74 -8.07 -8.48
N THR A 105 -8.32 -6.99 -7.96
CA THR A 105 -8.08 -6.53 -6.59
C THR A 105 -8.61 -7.52 -5.55
N ALA A 106 -9.84 -8.01 -5.74
CA ALA A 106 -10.47 -8.97 -4.83
C ALA A 106 -9.74 -10.30 -4.86
N VAL A 107 -9.44 -10.83 -6.06
CA VAL A 107 -8.72 -12.11 -6.23
C VAL A 107 -7.33 -12.06 -5.60
N ALA A 108 -6.57 -10.99 -5.84
CA ALA A 108 -5.24 -10.83 -5.24
C ALA A 108 -5.31 -10.73 -3.70
N THR A 109 -6.30 -10.00 -3.19
CA THR A 109 -6.52 -9.86 -1.74
C THR A 109 -6.87 -11.20 -1.10
N THR A 110 -7.85 -11.92 -1.65
CA THR A 110 -8.27 -13.23 -1.13
C THR A 110 -7.15 -14.26 -1.22
N ALA A 111 -6.43 -14.32 -2.34
CA ALA A 111 -5.30 -15.24 -2.51
C ALA A 111 -4.22 -14.99 -1.46
N LEU A 112 -3.89 -13.72 -1.19
CA LEU A 112 -2.88 -13.36 -0.21
C LEU A 112 -3.36 -13.64 1.22
N LEU A 113 -4.64 -13.39 1.54
CA LEU A 113 -5.25 -13.77 2.81
C LEU A 113 -5.22 -15.29 3.04
N LEU A 114 -5.48 -16.10 2.00
CA LEU A 114 -5.40 -17.56 2.09
C LEU A 114 -3.96 -18.03 2.35
N ILE A 115 -2.96 -17.41 1.73
CA ILE A 115 -1.55 -17.73 1.97
C ILE A 115 -1.16 -17.42 3.41
N VAL A 116 -1.48 -16.21 3.90
CA VAL A 116 -1.17 -15.79 5.27
C VAL A 116 -1.95 -16.63 6.29
N GLY A 117 -3.24 -16.83 6.05
CA GLY A 117 -4.10 -17.65 6.91
C GLY A 117 -3.65 -19.11 6.97
N GLY A 118 -3.23 -19.69 5.83
CA GLY A 118 -2.67 -21.04 5.77
C GLY A 118 -1.41 -21.20 6.62
N PHE A 119 -0.49 -20.24 6.55
CA PHE A 119 0.71 -20.23 7.38
C PHE A 119 0.40 -20.15 8.88
N ILE A 120 -0.56 -19.29 9.27
CA ILE A 120 -0.99 -19.18 10.66
C ILE A 120 -1.64 -20.48 11.14
N ALA A 121 -2.50 -21.08 10.33
CA ALA A 121 -3.17 -22.34 10.67
C ALA A 121 -2.16 -23.46 10.89
N VAL A 122 -1.18 -23.62 10.00
CA VAL A 122 -0.11 -24.63 10.16
C VAL A 122 0.67 -24.40 11.46
N LYS A 123 1.02 -23.16 11.79
CA LYS A 123 1.73 -22.80 13.03
C LYS A 123 0.93 -23.08 14.32
N TYR A 124 -0.39 -23.13 14.25
CA TYR A 124 -1.25 -23.41 15.41
C TYR A 124 -1.66 -24.88 15.51
N LEU A 125 -1.63 -25.62 14.39
CA LEU A 125 -1.94 -27.05 14.31
C LEU A 125 -0.72 -27.94 14.53
N PHE A 126 0.50 -27.44 14.31
CA PHE A 126 1.79 -28.09 14.54
C PHE A 126 2.68 -27.22 15.42
#